data_AF-A0A7W1QYB2-F1
#
_entry.id   AF-A0A7W1QYB2-F1
#
_cell.length_a   1.000
_cell.length_b   1.000
_cell.length_c   1.000
_cell.angle_alpha   90.00
_cell.angle_beta   90.00
_cell.angle_gamma   90.00
#
_symmetry.space_group_name_H-M   'P 1'
#
loop_
_entity.id
_entity.type
_entity.pdbx_description
1 polymer ?
#
loop_
_entity_poly.entity_id
_entity_poly.type
_entity_poly.pdbx_seq_one_letter_code
_entity_poly.pdbx_strand_id
1 'polypeptide(L)'
;MEITNVTTFLEYYEKLRGRTLRVIQCIPPDKFDWTHRAGKFTFADLIRHLAASERFMFAENVRGNKSLYPGHGKELADGYDNVLRFFSEMHDESMFQAKW
;
A
#
# COMPACT_ATOMS: atom_id res chain seq x y z
N MET A 1 6.02 8.33 20.93
CA MET A 1 6.89 7.14 20.84
C MET A 1 7.82 7.37 19.67
N GLU A 2 9.12 7.27 19.89
CA GLU A 2 10.16 7.41 18.87
C GLU A 2 10.80 6.04 18.64
N ILE A 3 11.01 5.65 17.38
CA ILE A 3 11.67 4.39 17.02
C ILE A 3 12.99 4.74 16.33
N THR A 4 14.11 4.38 16.94
CA THR A 4 15.46 4.71 16.46
C THR A 4 16.22 3.49 15.89
N ASN A 5 15.60 2.31 15.91
CA ASN A 5 16.18 1.06 15.41
C ASN A 5 15.34 0.50 14.25
N VAL A 6 16.01 0.09 13.16
CA VAL A 6 15.34 -0.40 11.95
C VAL A 6 14.55 -1.70 12.18
N THR A 7 15.05 -2.64 12.98
CA THR A 7 14.34 -3.89 13.29
C THR A 7 13.04 -3.60 14.01
N THR A 8 13.08 -2.75 15.05
CA THR A 8 11.87 -2.33 15.77
C THR A 8 10.90 -1.57 14.87
N PHE A 9 11.41 -0.76 13.93
CA PHE A 9 10.58 -0.06 12.96
C PHE A 9 9.85 -1.05 12.03
N LEU A 10 10.57 -2.04 11.49
CA LEU A 10 9.96 -3.05 10.61
C LEU A 10 8.89 -3.87 11.34
N GLU A 11 9.15 -4.30 12.58
CA GLU A 11 8.14 -5.00 13.40
C GLU A 11 6.89 -4.14 13.66
N TYR A 12 7.08 -2.85 13.95
CA TYR A 12 5.99 -1.91 14.11
C TYR A 12 5.20 -1.70 12.81
N TYR A 13 5.92 -1.59 11.70
CA TYR A 13 5.36 -1.42 10.37
C TYR A 13 4.51 -2.62 9.96
N GLU A 14 4.98 -3.85 10.18
CA GLU A 14 4.21 -5.08 9.96
C GLU A 14 2.89 -5.10 10.76
N LYS A 15 2.93 -4.66 12.02
CA LYS A 15 1.71 -4.54 12.85
C LYS A 15 0.75 -3.47 12.34
N LEU A 16 1.25 -2.36 11.78
CA LEU A 16 0.42 -1.36 11.10
C LEU A 16 -0.19 -1.92 9.82
N ARG A 17 0.62 -2.58 9.00
CA ARG A 17 0.23 -3.25 7.75
C ARG A 17 -0.90 -4.26 8.00
N GLY A 18 -0.77 -5.10 9.03
CA GLY A 18 -1.80 -6.06 9.43
C GLY A 18 -3.10 -5.41 9.94
N ARG A 19 -3.03 -4.29 10.66
CA ARG A 19 -4.23 -3.51 11.05
C ARG A 19 -4.96 -2.94 9.83
N THR A 20 -4.20 -2.40 8.89
CA THR A 20 -4.72 -1.85 7.64
C THR A 20 -5.43 -2.94 6.83
N LEU A 21 -4.80 -4.11 6.69
CA LEU A 21 -5.41 -5.25 5.99
C LEU A 21 -6.74 -5.69 6.62
N ARG A 22 -6.83 -5.75 7.95
CA ARG A 22 -8.09 -6.10 8.64
C ARG A 22 -9.21 -5.10 8.37
N VAL A 23 -8.89 -3.80 8.26
CA VAL A 23 -9.87 -2.77 7.87
C VAL A 23 -10.31 -2.96 6.43
N ILE A 24 -9.37 -3.22 5.51
CA ILE A 24 -9.67 -3.48 4.10
C ILE A 24 -10.60 -4.69 3.94
N GLN A 25 -10.38 -5.76 4.72
CA GLN A 25 -11.22 -6.97 4.70
C GLN A 25 -12.66 -6.73 5.16
N CYS A 26 -12.96 -5.62 5.84
CA CYS A 26 -14.32 -5.25 6.21
C CYS A 26 -15.09 -4.54 5.08
N ILE A 27 -14.43 -4.21 3.97
CA ILE A 27 -15.05 -3.50 2.86
C ILE A 27 -15.79 -4.52 1.98
N PRO A 28 -17.11 -4.36 1.75
CA PRO A 28 -17.84 -5.25 0.85
C PRO A 28 -17.25 -5.21 -0.58
N PRO A 29 -17.07 -6.36 -1.26
CA PRO A 29 -16.47 -6.38 -2.59
C PRO A 29 -17.20 -5.50 -3.62
N ASP A 30 -18.53 -5.42 -3.54
CA ASP A 30 -19.37 -4.58 -4.41
C ASP A 30 -19.25 -3.07 -4.12
N LYS A 31 -18.55 -2.70 -3.04
CA LYS A 31 -18.35 -1.30 -2.61
C LYS A 31 -16.94 -0.80 -2.86
N PHE A 32 -16.03 -1.59 -3.44
CA PHE A 32 -14.64 -1.15 -3.64
C PHE A 32 -14.52 0.13 -4.46
N ASP A 33 -15.33 0.28 -5.51
CA ASP A 33 -15.38 1.46 -6.37
C ASP A 33 -16.36 2.55 -5.86
N TRP A 34 -16.92 2.40 -4.65
CA TRP A 34 -17.82 3.41 -4.07
C TRP A 34 -17.05 4.62 -3.56
N THR A 35 -17.61 5.82 -3.74
CA THR A 35 -17.15 7.06 -3.11
C THR A 35 -18.33 7.93 -2.69
N HIS A 36 -18.12 8.78 -1.69
CA HIS A 36 -19.17 9.68 -1.16
C HIS A 36 -19.47 10.87 -2.08
N ARG A 37 -18.51 11.26 -2.94
CA ARG A 37 -18.67 12.39 -3.88
C ARG A 37 -17.76 12.20 -5.09
N ALA A 38 -18.25 12.59 -6.27
CA ALA A 38 -17.45 12.62 -7.50
C ALA A 38 -16.13 13.37 -7.31
N GLY A 39 -15.03 12.81 -7.84
CA GLY A 39 -13.68 13.35 -7.72
C GLY A 39 -13.01 13.11 -6.35
N LYS A 40 -13.63 12.34 -5.45
CA LYS A 40 -12.99 11.85 -4.22
C LYS A 40 -12.60 10.39 -4.39
N PHE A 41 -11.62 9.96 -3.59
CA PHE A 41 -11.12 8.59 -3.65
C PHE A 41 -12.24 7.60 -3.33
N THR A 42 -12.24 6.50 -4.07
CA THR A 42 -12.95 5.28 -3.69
C THR A 42 -12.15 4.51 -2.64
N PHE A 43 -12.71 3.41 -2.12
CA PHE A 43 -11.93 2.49 -1.31
C PHE A 43 -10.78 1.86 -2.11
N ALA A 44 -11.01 1.48 -3.36
CA ALA A 44 -9.98 0.95 -4.25
C ALA A 44 -8.85 1.97 -4.49
N ASP A 45 -9.18 3.26 -4.66
CA ASP A 45 -8.18 4.32 -4.80
C ASP A 45 -7.29 4.43 -3.57
N LEU A 46 -7.88 4.40 -2.36
CA LEU A 46 -7.12 4.44 -1.12
C LEU A 46 -6.16 3.26 -0.99
N ILE A 47 -6.61 2.05 -1.35
CA ILE A 47 -5.79 0.85 -1.25
C ILE A 47 -4.64 0.88 -2.27
N ARG A 48 -4.92 1.24 -3.53
CA ARG A 48 -3.88 1.45 -4.55
C ARG A 48 -2.90 2.54 -4.15
N HIS A 49 -3.40 3.66 -3.61
CA HIS A 49 -2.58 4.76 -3.12
C HIS A 49 -1.59 4.30 -2.05
N LEU A 50 -2.05 3.53 -1.06
CA LEU A 50 -1.21 2.98 0.00
C LEU A 50 -0.14 2.04 -0.57
N ALA A 51 -0.54 1.08 -1.41
CA ALA A 51 0.36 0.12 -2.05
C ALA A 51 1.44 0.81 -2.87
N ALA A 52 1.04 1.72 -3.75
CA ALA A 52 1.95 2.40 -4.66
C ALA A 52 2.87 3.39 -3.93
N SER A 53 2.38 4.07 -2.89
CA SER A 53 3.20 4.96 -2.06
C SER A 53 4.26 4.19 -1.27
N GLU A 54 3.87 3.06 -0.66
CA GLU A 54 4.81 2.17 0.02
C GLU A 54 5.96 1.76 -0.91
N ARG A 55 5.63 1.20 -2.08
CA ARG A 55 6.61 0.62 -2.98
C ARG A 55 7.41 1.63 -3.78
N PHE A 56 6.75 2.56 -4.43
CA PHE A 56 7.38 3.42 -5.44
C PHE A 56 7.84 4.77 -4.88
N MET A 57 7.46 5.13 -3.65
CA MET A 57 7.95 6.33 -2.98
C MET A 57 8.85 5.98 -1.79
N PHE A 58 8.27 5.40 -0.74
CA PHE A 58 8.99 5.24 0.52
C PHE A 58 10.12 4.21 0.40
N ALA A 59 9.85 3.03 -0.16
CA ALA A 59 10.88 2.01 -0.34
C ALA A 59 11.99 2.47 -1.31
N GLU A 60 11.64 3.17 -2.40
CA GLU A 60 12.64 3.79 -3.29
C GLU A 60 13.53 4.79 -2.55
N ASN A 61 12.93 5.70 -1.77
CA ASN A 61 13.70 6.70 -1.02
C ASN A 61 14.60 6.09 0.06
N VAL A 62 14.12 5.07 0.79
CA VAL A 62 14.94 4.34 1.77
C VAL A 62 16.12 3.64 1.09
N ARG A 63 15.96 3.20 -0.16
CA ARG A 63 17.04 2.61 -0.98
C ARG A 63 17.98 3.65 -1.62
N GLY A 64 17.74 4.95 -1.39
CA GLY A 64 18.52 6.04 -1.98
C GLY A 64 18.12 6.45 -3.40
N ASN A 65 17.01 5.90 -3.92
CA ASN A 65 16.47 6.23 -5.23
C ASN A 65 15.46 7.39 -5.16
N LYS A 66 15.15 7.98 -6.32
CA LYS A 66 14.07 8.96 -6.46
C LYS A 66 12.71 8.26 -6.39
N SER A 67 11.70 8.97 -5.89
CA SER A 67 10.31 8.49 -5.94
C SER A 67 9.85 8.31 -7.39
N LEU A 68 9.22 7.18 -7.66
CA LEU A 68 8.58 6.80 -8.92
C LEU A 68 7.06 6.65 -8.74
N TYR A 69 6.49 7.27 -7.70
CA TYR A 69 5.08 7.13 -7.35
C TYR A 69 4.14 7.44 -8.54
N PRO A 70 3.41 6.45 -9.06
CA PRO A 70 2.62 6.60 -10.27
C PRO A 70 1.23 7.21 -10.01
N GLY A 71 0.83 7.39 -8.76
CA GLY A 71 -0.54 7.73 -8.39
C GLY A 71 -1.31 6.51 -7.87
N HIS A 72 -2.63 6.54 -8.05
CA HIS A 72 -3.57 5.55 -7.50
C HIS A 72 -4.64 5.13 -8.52
N GLY A 73 -4.35 5.36 -9.81
CA GLY A 73 -5.32 5.16 -10.88
C GLY A 73 -5.67 3.69 -11.10
N LYS A 74 -6.78 3.50 -11.82
CA LYS A 74 -7.40 2.19 -12.06
C LYS A 74 -6.51 1.25 -12.89
N GLU A 75 -5.62 1.83 -13.68
CA GLU A 75 -4.60 1.15 -14.47
C GLU A 75 -3.56 0.37 -13.66
N LEU A 76 -3.38 0.69 -12.37
CA LEU A 76 -2.47 -0.06 -11.50
C LEU A 76 -3.05 -1.42 -11.09
N ALA A 77 -4.36 -1.46 -10.85
CA ALA A 77 -5.10 -2.68 -10.51
C ALA A 77 -6.61 -2.40 -10.58
N ASP A 78 -7.36 -3.21 -11.32
CA ASP A 78 -8.82 -3.07 -11.45
C ASP A 78 -9.56 -4.25 -10.82
N GLY A 79 -10.57 -3.96 -9.99
CA GLY A 79 -11.39 -4.96 -9.33
C GLY A 79 -10.82 -5.44 -8.00
N TYR A 80 -11.70 -5.98 -7.16
CA TYR A 80 -11.42 -6.38 -5.79
C TYR A 80 -10.16 -7.26 -5.67
N ASP A 81 -10.11 -8.38 -6.38
CA ASP A 81 -9.01 -9.35 -6.29
C ASP A 81 -7.67 -8.77 -6.75
N ASN A 82 -7.69 -7.99 -7.84
CA ASN A 82 -6.46 -7.40 -8.38
C ASN A 82 -5.93 -6.29 -7.46
N VAL A 83 -6.82 -5.49 -6.85
CA VAL A 83 -6.40 -4.45 -5.90
C VAL A 83 -5.78 -5.07 -4.64
N LEU A 84 -6.36 -6.16 -4.12
CA LEU A 84 -5.79 -6.88 -2.98
C LEU A 84 -4.46 -7.57 -3.31
N ARG A 85 -4.37 -8.17 -4.51
CA ARG A 85 -3.12 -8.76 -4.99
C ARG A 85 -2.03 -7.69 -5.12
N PHE A 86 -2.34 -6.57 -5.77
CA PHE A 86 -1.41 -5.44 -5.90
C PHE A 86 -0.95 -4.91 -4.54
N PHE A 87 -1.88 -4.76 -3.58
CA PHE A 87 -1.53 -4.35 -2.22
C PHE A 87 -0.53 -5.32 -1.55
N SER A 88 -0.70 -6.63 -1.73
CA SER A 88 0.23 -7.65 -1.22
C SER A 88 1.57 -7.60 -1.92
N GLU A 89 1.59 -7.66 -3.25
CA GLU A 89 2.82 -7.72 -4.06
C GLU A 89 3.71 -6.50 -3.84
N MET A 90 3.14 -5.30 -3.78
CA MET A 90 3.88 -4.07 -3.52
C MET A 90 4.54 -4.06 -2.14
N HIS A 91 3.90 -4.67 -1.15
CA HIS A 91 4.48 -4.83 0.18
C HIS A 91 5.63 -5.84 0.17
N ASP A 92 5.41 -7.01 -0.44
CA ASP A 92 6.43 -8.05 -0.56
C ASP A 92 7.69 -7.51 -1.27
N GLU A 93 7.52 -6.75 -2.37
CA GLU A 93 8.62 -6.10 -3.07
C GLU A 93 9.32 -5.00 -2.24
N SER A 94 8.58 -4.30 -1.39
CA SER A 94 9.14 -3.25 -0.52
C SER A 94 10.00 -3.84 0.58
N MET A 95 9.52 -4.93 1.16
CA MET A 95 10.18 -5.65 2.25
C MET A 95 11.29 -6.58 1.77
N PHE A 96 11.31 -6.94 0.48
CA PHE A 96 12.35 -7.76 -0.10
C PHE A 96 13.73 -7.11 0.08
N GLN A 97 14.64 -7.86 0.72
CA GLN A 97 16.05 -7.53 0.80
C GLN A 97 16.80 -8.41 -0.20
N ALA A 98 17.30 -7.81 -1.28
CA ALA A 98 18.25 -8.50 -2.14
C ALA A 98 19.51 -8.81 -1.32
N LYS A 99 19.91 -10.08 -1.28
CA LYS A 99 21.26 -10.44 -0.81
C LYS A 99 22.25 -9.85 -1.81
N TRP A 100 23.01 -8.87 -1.37
CA TRP A 100 24.16 -8.32 -2.09
C TRP A 100 25.30 -9.34 -2.08
#